data_AF-A0AA38KVB6-F1
#
_entry.id   AF-A0AA38KVB6-F1
#
_cell.length_a   1.000
_cell.length_b   1.000
_cell.length_c   1.000
_cell.angle_alpha   90.00
_cell.angle_beta   90.00
_cell.angle_gamma   90.00
#
_symmetry.space_group_name_H-M   'P 1'
#
loop_
_entity.id
_entity.type
_entity.pdbx_description
1 polymer ?
#
loop_
_entity_poly.entity_id
_entity_poly.type
_entity_poly.pdbx_seq_one_letter_code
_entity_poly.pdbx_strand_id
1 'polypeptide(L)'
;MPVNILLTFLIGALLGWIVVKLTRTPRHLSGLVVGNCCAGNLGNLLLLIVPALCEQNGSPFGDVDVCMDYGMAYASFSMAV
;
A
#
# COMPACT_ATOMS: atom_id res chain seq x y z
N MET A 1 0.36 -3.68 -13.08
CA MET A 1 0.21 -3.03 -11.75
C MET A 1 -1.04 -2.16 -11.60
N PRO A 2 -1.41 -1.24 -12.52
CA PRO A 2 -2.52 -0.29 -12.27
C PRO A 2 -3.90 -0.95 -12.17
N VAL A 3 -4.17 -1.97 -12.99
CA VAL A 3 -5.45 -2.70 -12.96
C VAL A 3 -5.64 -3.45 -11.64
N ASN A 4 -4.57 -4.04 -11.09
CA ASN A 4 -4.64 -4.77 -9.83
C ASN A 4 -4.94 -3.82 -8.66
N ILE A 5 -4.30 -2.64 -8.65
CA ILE A 5 -4.53 -1.58 -7.66
C ILE A 5 -5.99 -1.08 -7.74
N LEU A 6 -6.47 -0.80 -8.96
CA LEU A 6 -7.85 -0.37 -9.19
C LEU A 6 -8.86 -1.41 -8.66
N LEU A 7 -8.64 -2.69 -8.97
CA LEU A 7 -9.50 -3.77 -8.51
C LEU A 7 -9.52 -3.87 -6.98
N THR A 8 -8.36 -3.77 -6.34
CA THR A 8 -8.26 -3.78 -4.86
C THR A 8 -8.95 -2.58 -4.22
N PHE A 9 -8.89 -1.39 -4.83
CA PHE A 9 -9.63 -0.22 -4.38
C PHE A 9 -11.15 -0.41 -4.49
N LEU A 10 -11.63 -0.99 -5.58
CA LEU A 10 -13.06 -1.26 -5.77
C LEU A 10 -13.58 -2.28 -4.76
N ILE A 11 -12.85 -3.38 -4.56
CA ILE A 11 -13.20 -4.42 -3.58
C ILE A 11 -13.13 -3.84 -2.16
N GLY A 12 -12.08 -3.08 -1.83
CA GLY A 12 -11.90 -2.44 -0.54
C GLY A 12 -12.98 -1.41 -0.21
N ALA A 13 -13.43 -0.62 -1.20
CA ALA A 13 -14.53 0.31 -1.03
C ALA A 13 -15.85 -0.40 -0.72
N LEU A 14 -16.12 -1.51 -1.43
CA LEU A 14 -17.33 -2.30 -1.25
C LEU A 14 -17.36 -2.96 0.13
N LEU A 15 -16.24 -3.54 0.57
CA LEU A 15 -16.07 -4.08 1.92
C LEU A 15 -16.17 -3.00 3.00
N GLY A 16 -15.51 -1.85 2.82
CA GLY A 16 -15.59 -0.72 3.75
C GLY A 16 -17.01 -0.20 3.93
N TRP A 17 -17.78 -0.14 2.84
CA TRP A 17 -19.19 0.25 2.88
C TRP A 17 -20.05 -0.76 3.67
N ILE A 18 -19.81 -2.07 3.47
CA ILE A 18 -20.46 -3.13 4.24
C ILE A 18 -20.12 -3.00 5.73
N VAL A 19 -18.84 -2.77 6.08
CA VAL A 19 -18.39 -2.60 7.47
C VAL A 19 -19.06 -1.40 8.12
N VAL A 20 -19.16 -0.26 7.42
CA VAL A 20 -19.84 0.95 7.94
C VAL A 20 -21.30 0.66 8.24
N LYS A 21 -21.98 -0.09 7.36
CA LYS A 21 -23.38 -0.53 7.56
C LYS A 21 -23.53 -1.48 8.75
N LEU A 22 -22.62 -2.43 8.90
CA LEU A 22 -22.67 -3.46 9.95
C LEU A 22 -22.38 -2.87 11.34
N THR A 23 -21.33 -2.08 11.44
CA THR A 23 -20.86 -1.49 12.72
C THR A 23 -21.63 -0.22 13.10
N ARG A 24 -22.48 0.31 12.21
CA ARG A 24 -23.16 1.60 12.35
C ARG A 24 -22.17 2.71 12.73
N THR A 25 -21.06 2.78 11.99
CA THR A 25 -20.00 3.76 12.21
C THR A 25 -20.58 5.19 12.24
N PRO A 26 -20.19 6.06 13.18
CA PRO A 26 -20.64 7.44 13.17
C PRO A 26 -20.19 8.15 11.88
N ARG A 27 -21.02 9.09 11.40
CA ARG A 27 -20.85 9.71 10.07
C ARG A 27 -19.49 10.35 9.84
N HIS A 28 -18.83 10.84 10.89
CA HIS A 28 -17.50 11.45 10.80
C HIS A 28 -16.36 10.44 10.58
N LEU A 29 -16.53 9.18 10.98
CA LEU A 29 -15.51 8.11 10.80
C LEU A 29 -15.79 7.22 9.59
N SER A 30 -16.99 7.30 9.00
CA SER A 30 -17.38 6.43 7.89
C SER A 30 -16.44 6.56 6.68
N GLY A 31 -15.99 7.78 6.36
CA GLY A 31 -15.01 8.01 5.29
C GLY A 31 -13.64 7.44 5.62
N LEU A 32 -13.22 7.50 6.88
CA LEU A 32 -11.93 6.95 7.33
C LEU A 32 -11.92 5.42 7.25
N VAL A 33 -13.01 4.77 7.68
CA VAL A 33 -13.15 3.30 7.60
C VAL A 33 -13.10 2.83 6.16
N VAL A 34 -13.87 3.47 5.26
CA VAL A 34 -13.87 3.12 3.84
C VAL A 34 -12.49 3.37 3.23
N GLY A 35 -11.85 4.51 3.51
CA GLY A 35 -10.52 4.83 3.02
C GLY A 35 -9.45 3.81 3.45
N ASN A 36 -9.47 3.41 4.72
CA ASN A 36 -8.57 2.38 5.23
C ASN A 36 -8.81 1.01 4.57
N CYS A 37 -10.07 0.62 4.36
CA CYS A 37 -10.41 -0.61 3.65
C CYS A 37 -9.96 -0.59 2.17
N CYS A 38 -10.01 0.57 1.50
CA CYS A 38 -9.46 0.73 0.15
C CYS A 38 -7.94 0.60 0.12
N ALA A 39 -7.26 1.17 1.12
CA ALA A 39 -5.81 1.23 1.20
C ALA A 39 -5.17 -0.04 1.79
N GLY A 40 -5.95 -0.96 2.37
CA GLY A 40 -5.43 -2.09 3.15
C GLY A 40 -4.47 -3.02 2.40
N ASN A 41 -4.56 -3.12 1.07
CA ASN A 41 -3.63 -3.92 0.26
C ASN A 41 -2.40 -3.14 -0.24
N LEU A 42 -2.27 -1.85 0.10
CA LEU A 42 -1.10 -1.03 -0.21
C LEU A 42 0.07 -1.29 0.74
N GLY A 43 -0.08 -2.13 1.78
CA GLY A 43 1.04 -2.50 2.66
C GLY A 43 2.25 -2.99 1.87
N ASN A 44 2.04 -3.93 0.95
CA ASN A 44 3.09 -4.46 0.08
C ASN A 44 3.61 -3.50 -1.00
N LEU A 45 3.07 -2.28 -1.09
CA LEU A 45 3.46 -1.33 -2.14
C LEU A 45 4.94 -0.94 -2.01
N LEU A 46 5.47 -0.82 -0.79
CA LEU A 46 6.88 -0.49 -0.57
C LEU A 46 7.81 -1.59 -1.11
N LEU A 47 7.43 -2.87 -1.00
CA LEU A 47 8.18 -3.99 -1.59
C LEU A 47 8.16 -4.01 -3.12
N LEU A 48 7.24 -3.28 -3.75
CA LEU A 48 7.16 -3.14 -5.21
C LEU A 48 7.89 -1.87 -5.69
N ILE A 49 7.79 -0.77 -4.94
CA ILE A 49 8.38 0.52 -5.31
C ILE A 49 9.91 0.47 -5.17
N VAL A 50 10.42 -0.10 -4.07
CA VAL A 50 11.86 -0.11 -3.79
C VAL A 50 12.64 -0.81 -4.91
N PRO A 51 12.31 -2.04 -5.33
CA PRO A 51 13.00 -2.70 -6.44
C PRO A 51 12.91 -1.91 -7.74
N ALA A 52 11.74 -1.37 -8.06
CA ALA A 52 11.51 -0.61 -9.27
C ALA A 52 12.34 0.69 -9.33
N LEU A 53 12.61 1.33 -8.18
CA LEU A 53 13.48 2.50 -8.10
C LEU A 53 14.96 2.12 -8.17
N CYS A 54 15.36 1.02 -7.52
CA CYS A 54 16.74 0.56 -7.53
C CYS A 54 17.20 0.06 -8.92
N GLU A 55 16.33 -0.62 -9.67
CA GLU A 55 16.63 -1.10 -11.04
C GLU A 55 16.45 -0.01 -12.12
N GLN A 56 16.00 1.18 -11.76
CA GLN A 56 15.76 2.25 -12.73
C GLN A 56 17.10 2.80 -13.25
N ASN A 57 17.27 2.83 -14.58
CA ASN A 57 18.47 3.40 -15.21
C ASN A 57 18.67 4.87 -14.79
N GLY A 58 19.85 5.20 -14.26
CA GLY A 58 20.15 6.52 -13.73
C GLY A 58 19.59 6.78 -12.33
N SER A 59 19.24 5.72 -11.59
CA SER A 59 18.86 5.77 -10.18
C SER A 59 19.85 6.62 -9.36
N PRO A 60 19.37 7.60 -8.57
CA PRO A 60 20.21 8.39 -7.69
C PRO A 60 20.63 7.62 -6.42
N PHE A 61 20.18 6.37 -6.25
CA PHE A 61 20.32 5.59 -5.02
C PHE A 61 21.58 4.73 -4.95
N GLY A 62 22.51 4.91 -5.91
CA GLY A 62 23.78 4.18 -5.94
C GLY A 62 23.67 2.82 -6.63
N ASP A 63 24.60 1.90 -6.31
CA ASP A 63 24.60 0.55 -6.86
C ASP A 63 23.32 -0.21 -6.52
N VAL A 64 22.82 -0.97 -7.50
CA VAL A 64 21.54 -1.69 -7.41
C VAL A 64 21.52 -2.62 -6.20
N ASP A 65 22.61 -3.37 -5.96
CA ASP A 65 22.70 -4.33 -4.86
C ASP A 65 22.59 -3.64 -3.49
N VAL A 66 23.24 -2.48 -3.32
CA VAL A 66 23.23 -1.71 -2.07
C VAL A 66 21.85 -1.07 -1.84
N CYS A 67 21.25 -0.52 -2.89
CA CYS A 67 19.90 0.04 -2.85
C CYS A 67 18.86 -1.02 -2.50
N MET A 68 18.96 -2.21 -3.09
CA MET A 68 18.07 -3.34 -2.82
C MET A 68 18.19 -3.82 -1.37
N ASP A 69 19.40 -4.04 -0.87
CA ASP A 69 19.62 -4.59 0.48
C ASP A 69 19.07 -3.65 1.56
N TYR A 70 19.42 -2.36 1.51
CA TYR A 70 18.96 -1.39 2.50
C TYR A 70 17.50 -0.99 2.29
N GLY A 71 17.07 -0.79 1.05
CA GLY A 71 15.71 -0.38 0.72
C GLY A 71 14.69 -1.44 1.11
N MET A 72 14.97 -2.71 0.83
CA MET A 72 14.07 -3.82 1.18
C MET A 72 14.04 -4.07 2.68
N ALA A 73 15.18 -3.98 3.38
CA ALA A 73 15.23 -4.08 4.83
C ALA A 73 14.41 -2.97 5.50
N TYR A 74 14.54 -1.72 5.04
CA TYR A 74 13.79 -0.58 5.56
C TYR A 74 12.28 -0.71 5.28
N ALA A 75 11.89 -1.08 4.06
CA ALA A 75 10.51 -1.32 3.69
C ALA A 75 9.88 -2.44 4.55
N SER A 76 10.59 -3.57 4.69
CA SER A 76 10.16 -4.73 5.48
C SER A 76 9.96 -4.37 6.95
N PHE A 77 10.91 -3.65 7.55
CA PHE A 77 10.81 -3.21 8.94
C PHE A 77 9.65 -2.22 9.15
N SER A 78 9.43 -1.30 8.21
CA SER A 78 8.36 -0.30 8.31
C SER A 78 6.94 -0.89 8.20
N MET A 79 6.80 -2.09 7.64
CA MET A 79 5.53 -2.83 7.58
C MET A 79 5.33 -3.80 8.75
N ALA A 80 6.37 -4.07 9.55
CA ALA A 80 6.32 -5.01 10.68
C ALA A 80 5.70 -4.42 11.96
N VAL A 81 5.11 -3.22 11.87
CA VAL A 81 4.49 -2.48 12.99
C VAL A 81 2.97 -2.61 12.94
#